data_AF-A0A919MSF5-F1
#
_entry.id   AF-A0A919MSF5-F1
#
_cell.length_a   1.000
_cell.length_b   1.000
_cell.length_c   1.000
_cell.angle_alpha   90.00
_cell.angle_beta   90.00
_cell.angle_gamma   90.00
#
_symmetry.space_group_name_H-M   'P 1'
#
loop_
_entity.id
_entity.type
_entity.pdbx_description
1 polymer ?
#
loop_
_entity_poly.entity_id
_entity_poly.type
_entity_poly.pdbx_seq_one_letter_code
_entity_poly.pdbx_strand_id
1 'polypeptide(L)'
;MSTEKYSEPQQSPQTSATATATLGETAPVRSPDETAGQHVVIEEVPRPKLLPPSVAGTAEKLAEVRAEGVTATWHTGVTITAMWSINEIRNAWIHVQNKGWRKIYNGRDGAFMALTGLAGQARQTKRSVTLREEADGMIYEIYLW
;
A
#
# COMPACT_ATOMS: atom_id res chain seq x y z
N MET A 1 15.59 5.38 -68.50
CA MET A 1 15.69 5.15 -67.03
C MET A 1 14.81 6.18 -66.37
N SER A 2 13.58 5.82 -66.00
CA SER A 2 12.57 6.72 -65.43
C SER A 2 12.35 6.39 -63.97
N THR A 3 12.50 7.39 -63.11
CA THR A 3 12.26 7.33 -61.66
C THR A 3 10.89 7.94 -61.35
N GLU A 4 9.99 7.14 -60.78
CA GLU A 4 8.68 7.58 -60.27
C GLU A 4 8.86 8.44 -59.01
N LYS A 5 8.27 9.64 -59.01
CA LYS A 5 8.15 10.49 -57.82
C LYS A 5 6.71 10.43 -57.29
N TYR A 6 6.63 10.17 -56.00
CA TYR A 6 5.45 10.04 -55.15
C TYR A 6 4.57 11.30 -55.22
N SER A 7 3.26 11.12 -55.40
CA SER A 7 2.25 12.17 -55.44
C SER A 7 1.54 12.26 -54.09
N GLU A 8 1.73 13.35 -53.35
CA GLU A 8 0.89 13.70 -52.20
C GLU A 8 -0.37 14.43 -52.69
N PRO A 9 -1.59 13.96 -52.38
CA PRO A 9 -2.79 14.71 -52.69
C PRO A 9 -3.02 15.85 -51.69
N GLN A 10 -3.21 17.04 -52.25
CA GLN A 10 -3.62 18.26 -51.56
C GLN A 10 -4.97 18.11 -50.85
N GLN A 11 -5.04 18.68 -49.66
CA GLN A 11 -6.25 18.79 -48.84
C GLN A 11 -7.05 20.03 -49.28
N SER A 12 -8.28 19.81 -49.73
CA SER A 12 -9.29 20.86 -49.97
C SER A 12 -10.33 20.86 -48.83
N PRO A 13 -10.90 22.02 -48.45
CA PRO A 13 -11.70 22.17 -47.24
C PRO A 13 -13.15 21.69 -47.45
N GLN A 14 -13.66 20.85 -46.56
CA GLN A 14 -15.07 20.45 -46.55
C GLN A 14 -15.82 21.05 -45.36
N THR A 15 -16.63 22.05 -45.73
CA THR A 15 -17.93 22.48 -45.21
C THR A 15 -18.56 21.68 -44.05
N SER A 16 -18.99 22.45 -43.04
CA SER A 16 -19.88 22.04 -41.95
C SER A 16 -21.20 21.47 -42.47
N ALA A 17 -21.58 20.28 -41.99
CA ALA A 17 -22.95 19.79 -42.02
C ALA A 17 -23.32 19.25 -40.64
N THR A 18 -24.36 19.86 -40.08
CA THR A 18 -25.02 19.48 -38.83
C THR A 18 -25.67 18.11 -38.99
N ALA A 19 -25.30 17.15 -38.14
CA ALA A 19 -26.03 15.91 -37.96
C ALA A 19 -26.46 15.80 -36.49
N THR A 20 -27.76 15.89 -36.28
CA THR A 20 -28.44 15.61 -35.02
C THR A 20 -28.30 14.11 -34.72
N ALA A 21 -27.63 13.76 -33.63
CA ALA A 21 -27.64 12.41 -33.07
C ALA A 21 -28.12 12.48 -31.62
N THR A 22 -29.41 12.18 -31.44
CA THR A 22 -29.97 11.76 -30.16
C THR A 22 -29.60 10.29 -29.97
N LEU A 23 -28.82 9.96 -28.94
CA LEU A 23 -28.94 8.76 -28.09
C LEU A 23 -27.69 8.61 -27.19
N GLY A 24 -27.89 8.77 -25.88
CA GLY A 24 -27.20 7.98 -24.87
C GLY A 24 -25.81 8.43 -24.40
N GLU A 25 -25.66 9.66 -23.94
CA GLU A 25 -24.49 10.04 -23.12
C GLU A 25 -24.96 10.49 -21.73
N THR A 26 -24.86 9.60 -20.75
CA THR A 26 -25.05 9.94 -19.34
C THR A 26 -23.79 10.63 -18.84
N ALA A 27 -23.61 11.90 -19.21
CA ALA A 27 -22.63 12.75 -18.56
C ALA A 27 -23.16 13.15 -17.16
N PRO A 28 -22.35 13.05 -16.09
CA PRO A 28 -22.78 13.45 -14.76
C PRO A 28 -23.00 14.97 -14.74
N VAL A 29 -24.25 15.39 -14.54
CA VAL A 29 -24.60 16.79 -14.31
C VAL A 29 -24.19 17.17 -12.89
N ARG A 30 -23.35 18.20 -12.75
CA ARG A 30 -23.02 18.83 -11.48
C ARG A 30 -24.24 19.63 -11.00
N SER A 31 -24.93 19.15 -9.97
CA SER A 31 -25.97 19.92 -9.29
C SER A 31 -25.36 21.17 -8.65
N PRO A 32 -26.03 22.34 -8.72
CA PRO A 32 -25.57 23.55 -8.06
C PRO A 32 -25.70 23.44 -6.54
N ASP A 33 -24.78 24.13 -5.89
CA ASP A 33 -24.52 24.23 -4.45
C ASP A 33 -25.79 24.65 -3.67
N GLU A 34 -26.22 23.83 -2.70
CA GLU A 34 -27.15 24.25 -1.65
C GLU A 34 -26.48 23.97 -0.30
N THR A 35 -26.09 25.06 0.35
CA THR A 35 -25.53 25.11 1.70
C THR A 35 -26.60 24.78 2.73
N ALA A 36 -26.43 23.68 3.49
CA ALA A 36 -26.60 23.61 4.94
C ALA A 36 -26.70 22.15 5.41
N GLY A 37 -25.62 21.63 5.98
CA GLY A 37 -25.61 20.35 6.67
C GLY A 37 -24.62 20.41 7.83
N GLN A 38 -25.14 20.75 9.00
CA GLN A 38 -24.63 20.46 10.34
C GLN A 38 -23.14 20.06 10.44
N HIS A 39 -22.34 20.87 11.13
CA HIS A 39 -21.11 20.36 11.77
C HIS A 39 -21.51 19.20 12.70
N VAL A 40 -21.43 17.97 12.19
CA VAL A 40 -21.44 16.79 13.04
C VAL A 40 -20.13 16.85 13.81
N VAL A 41 -20.23 17.16 15.09
CA VAL A 41 -19.16 16.87 16.04
C VAL A 41 -18.97 15.37 15.97
N ILE A 42 -17.95 14.94 15.24
CA ILE A 42 -17.51 13.56 15.26
C ILE A 42 -16.91 13.38 16.65
N GLU A 43 -17.72 12.89 17.57
CA GLU A 43 -17.24 12.33 18.82
C GLU A 43 -16.10 11.37 18.45
N GLU A 44 -14.90 11.63 18.97
CA GLU A 44 -13.70 10.83 18.68
C GLU A 44 -13.97 9.42 19.20
N VAL A 45 -14.56 8.57 18.34
CA VAL A 45 -14.61 7.12 18.58
C VAL A 45 -13.17 6.74 18.90
N PRO A 46 -12.89 6.08 20.04
CA PRO A 46 -11.54 5.71 20.40
C PRO A 46 -11.03 4.74 19.34
N ARG A 47 -10.37 5.29 18.31
CA ARG A 47 -9.64 4.54 17.30
C ARG A 47 -8.66 3.69 18.10
N PRO A 48 -8.60 2.36 17.91
CA PRO A 48 -7.60 1.53 18.55
C PRO A 48 -6.20 2.09 18.25
N LYS A 49 -5.67 2.91 19.17
CA LYS A 49 -4.34 3.52 19.08
C LYS A 49 -3.33 2.46 19.51
N LEU A 50 -3.24 1.39 18.72
CA LEU A 50 -2.01 0.61 18.65
C LEU A 50 -1.11 1.40 17.69
N LEU A 51 -0.57 2.52 18.18
CA LEU A 51 0.42 3.29 17.44
C LEU A 51 1.67 2.39 17.31
N PRO A 52 2.29 2.30 16.13
CA PRO A 52 3.64 1.74 16.04
C PRO A 52 4.59 2.62 16.88
N PRO A 53 5.71 2.07 17.36
CA PRO A 53 6.67 2.87 18.12
C PRO A 53 7.11 4.07 17.28
N SER A 54 7.08 5.25 17.89
CA SER A 54 8.01 6.31 17.52
C SER A 54 9.40 5.68 17.45
N VAL A 55 10.16 5.99 16.41
CA VAL A 55 11.55 5.57 16.21
C VAL A 55 12.42 5.66 17.49
N ALA A 56 12.03 6.49 18.47
CA ALA A 56 12.62 6.55 19.80
C ALA A 56 12.57 5.24 20.61
N GLY A 57 11.45 4.50 20.62
CA GLY A 57 11.29 3.32 21.48
C GLY A 57 11.89 2.02 20.93
N THR A 58 12.11 1.95 19.61
CA THR A 58 12.74 0.79 18.95
C THR A 58 14.26 0.92 18.95
N ALA A 59 14.79 2.15 18.89
CA ALA A 59 16.23 2.41 18.88
C ALA A 59 16.92 1.91 20.17
N GLU A 60 16.27 2.08 21.33
CA GLU A 60 16.83 1.65 22.62
C GLU A 60 16.93 0.12 22.73
N LYS A 61 15.99 -0.64 22.15
CA LYS A 61 16.03 -2.10 22.16
C LYS A 61 16.91 -2.70 21.07
N LEU A 62 17.12 -1.98 19.96
CA LEU A 62 18.00 -2.40 18.86
C LEU A 62 19.50 -2.16 19.17
N ALA A 63 19.82 -1.23 20.08
CA ALA A 63 21.21 -0.87 20.40
C ALA A 63 21.96 -1.95 21.21
N GLU A 64 21.27 -2.82 21.95
CA GLU A 64 21.90 -3.84 22.80
C GLU A 64 22.30 -5.11 22.02
N VAL A 65 21.80 -5.28 20.79
CA VAL A 65 22.15 -6.42 19.92
C VAL A 65 23.22 -5.99 18.91
N ARG A 66 24.43 -5.66 19.38
CA ARG A 66 25.56 -5.39 18.48
C ARG A 66 26.87 -6.04 18.92
N ALA A 67 26.84 -7.36 19.06
CA ALA A 67 27.94 -8.26 18.80
C ALA A 67 27.34 -9.65 18.58
N GLU A 68 28.02 -10.53 17.84
CA GLU A 68 27.64 -11.92 17.55
C GLU A 68 26.75 -12.15 16.31
N GLY A 69 27.41 -12.21 15.14
CA GLY A 69 26.92 -12.94 13.96
C GLY A 69 25.69 -12.37 13.25
N VAL A 70 25.65 -12.45 11.91
CA VAL A 70 24.41 -12.22 11.17
C VAL A 70 23.50 -13.42 11.43
N THR A 71 22.73 -13.36 12.52
CA THR A 71 21.91 -14.47 12.97
C THR A 71 20.45 -14.12 12.72
N ALA A 72 19.88 -14.69 11.65
CA ALA A 72 18.45 -14.60 11.39
C ALA A 72 17.68 -15.29 12.53
N THR A 73 16.68 -14.61 13.08
CA THR A 73 15.81 -15.13 14.15
C THR A 73 14.50 -15.63 13.56
N TRP A 74 14.19 -16.90 13.80
CA TRP A 74 12.93 -17.52 13.39
C TRP A 74 11.89 -17.48 14.50
N HIS A 75 10.67 -17.04 14.16
CA HIS A 75 9.52 -17.03 15.06
C HIS A 75 8.43 -17.94 14.50
N THR A 76 8.22 -19.09 15.12
CA THR A 76 7.24 -20.09 14.66
C THR A 76 5.95 -20.00 15.45
N GLY A 77 4.81 -20.23 14.78
CA GLY A 77 3.50 -20.33 15.44
C GLY A 77 2.98 -19.00 16.00
N VAL A 78 3.47 -17.87 15.47
CA VAL A 78 3.08 -16.54 15.93
C VAL A 78 1.87 -16.01 15.19
N THR A 79 1.06 -15.17 15.85
CA THR A 79 -0.15 -14.59 15.26
C THR A 79 0.07 -13.10 14.98
N ILE A 80 -0.33 -12.66 13.79
CA ILE A 80 -0.36 -11.25 13.42
C ILE A 80 -1.72 -10.68 13.84
N THR A 81 -1.74 -9.73 14.77
CA THR A 81 -2.99 -9.20 15.33
C THR A 81 -3.38 -7.86 14.71
N ALA A 82 -2.42 -7.06 14.25
CA ALA A 82 -2.66 -5.77 13.63
C ALA A 82 -1.62 -5.48 12.54
N MET A 83 -1.99 -4.54 11.66
CA MET A 83 -1.09 -3.97 10.66
C MET A 83 -1.22 -2.46 10.72
N TRP A 84 -0.13 -1.76 10.40
CA TRP A 84 -0.09 -0.31 10.31
C TRP A 84 0.75 0.12 9.11
N SER A 85 0.36 1.22 8.48
CA SER A 85 1.13 1.87 7.42
C SER A 85 0.94 3.38 7.48
N ILE A 86 1.85 4.10 6.83
CA ILE A 86 1.78 5.55 6.63
C ILE A 86 2.02 5.87 5.15
N ASN A 87 1.69 7.09 4.73
CA ASN A 87 1.95 7.61 3.39
C ASN A 87 3.45 7.89 3.17
N GLU A 88 4.26 6.83 3.22
CA GLU A 88 5.67 6.83 2.93
C GLU A 88 6.03 5.56 2.13
N ILE A 89 7.10 5.65 1.35
CA ILE A 89 7.53 4.54 0.49
C ILE A 89 7.89 3.33 1.36
N ARG A 90 7.16 2.24 1.16
CA ARG A 90 7.40 0.93 1.80
C ARG A 90 7.54 1.04 3.32
N ASN A 91 6.64 1.80 3.94
CA ASN A 91 6.55 1.91 5.40
C ASN A 91 5.28 1.22 5.92
N ALA A 92 5.42 -0.08 6.17
CA ALA A 92 4.39 -0.88 6.81
C ALA A 92 4.96 -1.74 7.94
N TRP A 93 4.13 -1.98 8.95
CA TRP A 93 4.45 -2.68 10.18
C TRP A 93 3.38 -3.71 10.49
N ILE A 94 3.80 -4.81 11.11
CA ILE A 94 2.92 -5.85 11.63
C ILE A 94 3.06 -5.91 13.15
N HIS A 95 1.95 -6.07 13.85
CA HIS A 95 1.96 -6.36 15.28
C HIS A 95 1.90 -7.88 15.47
N VAL A 96 2.97 -8.43 16.01
CA VAL A 96 3.10 -9.86 16.31
C VAL A 96 2.75 -10.06 17.79
N GLN A 97 1.82 -10.97 18.07
CA GLN A 97 1.39 -11.28 19.43
C GLN A 97 2.59 -11.61 20.32
N ASN A 98 2.66 -10.98 21.51
CA ASN A 98 3.75 -11.13 22.49
C ASN A 98 5.15 -10.71 22.00
N LYS A 99 5.29 -10.12 20.80
CA LYS A 99 6.57 -9.61 20.28
C LYS A 99 6.52 -8.13 19.92
N GLY A 100 5.33 -7.56 19.77
CA GLY A 100 5.11 -6.15 19.47
C GLY A 100 5.21 -5.85 17.98
N TRP A 101 5.51 -4.60 17.65
CA TRP A 101 5.62 -4.12 16.27
C TRP A 101 6.92 -4.56 15.62
N ARG A 102 6.82 -5.05 14.38
CA ARG A 102 7.95 -5.34 13.49
C ARG A 102 7.72 -4.72 12.13
N LYS A 103 8.77 -4.14 11.56
CA LYS A 103 8.68 -3.52 10.24
C LYS A 103 8.76 -4.59 9.17
N ILE A 104 8.01 -4.43 8.09
CA ILE A 104 8.16 -5.28 6.90
C ILE A 104 9.42 -4.82 6.15
N TYR A 105 10.22 -5.77 5.67
CA TYR A 105 11.38 -5.46 4.84
C TYR A 105 11.01 -4.56 3.66
N ASN A 106 11.75 -3.46 3.51
CA ASN A 106 11.41 -2.37 2.60
C ASN A 106 12.45 -2.14 1.49
N GLY A 107 13.35 -3.09 1.24
CA GLY A 107 14.43 -2.93 0.26
C GLY A 107 14.07 -3.28 -1.19
N ARG A 108 12.97 -4.01 -1.44
CA ARG A 108 12.49 -4.36 -2.79
C ARG A 108 10.96 -4.31 -2.88
N ASP A 109 10.42 -3.75 -3.96
CA ASP A 109 8.96 -3.57 -4.13
C ASP A 109 8.19 -4.89 -4.14
N GLY A 110 8.67 -5.87 -4.93
CA GLY A 110 8.03 -7.19 -5.00
C GLY A 110 8.02 -7.91 -3.66
N ALA A 111 9.12 -7.83 -2.90
CA ALA A 111 9.19 -8.42 -1.57
C ALA A 111 8.24 -7.72 -0.60
N PHE A 112 8.25 -6.38 -0.57
CA PHE A 112 7.37 -5.60 0.30
C PHE A 112 5.88 -5.89 0.03
N MET A 113 5.48 -5.93 -1.25
CA MET A 113 4.11 -6.23 -1.65
C MET A 113 3.71 -7.66 -1.25
N ALA A 114 4.57 -8.65 -1.49
CA ALA A 114 4.32 -10.04 -1.12
C ALA A 114 4.19 -10.21 0.41
N LEU A 115 5.11 -9.65 1.18
CA LEU A 115 5.10 -9.72 2.64
C LEU A 115 3.88 -9.02 3.24
N THR A 116 3.49 -7.87 2.69
CA THR A 116 2.27 -7.15 3.11
C THR A 116 1.01 -7.98 2.82
N GLY A 117 0.94 -8.61 1.64
CA GLY A 117 -0.17 -9.50 1.27
C GLY A 117 -0.28 -10.72 2.18
N LEU A 118 0.83 -11.41 2.44
CA LEU A 118 0.89 -12.58 3.33
C LEU A 118 0.49 -12.21 4.77
N ALA A 119 1.01 -11.09 5.29
CA ALA A 119 0.64 -10.59 6.60
C ALA A 119 -0.86 -10.23 6.70
N GLY A 120 -1.41 -9.62 5.65
CA GLY A 120 -2.84 -9.31 5.54
C GLY A 120 -3.71 -10.56 5.57
N GLN A 121 -3.36 -11.58 4.78
CA GLN A 121 -4.06 -12.86 4.75
C GLN A 121 -3.99 -13.59 6.09
N ALA A 122 -2.80 -13.66 6.71
CA ALA A 122 -2.62 -14.27 8.03
C ALA A 122 -3.48 -13.59 9.10
N ARG A 123 -3.49 -12.25 9.13
CA ARG A 123 -4.32 -11.46 10.06
C ARG A 123 -5.81 -11.70 9.81
N GLN A 124 -6.25 -11.66 8.56
CA GLN A 124 -7.67 -11.81 8.20
C GLN A 124 -8.21 -13.18 8.59
N THR A 125 -7.41 -14.23 8.38
CA THR A 125 -7.78 -15.62 8.67
C THR A 125 -7.47 -16.06 10.10
N LYS A 126 -6.80 -15.21 10.90
CA LYS A 126 -6.30 -15.51 12.25
C LYS A 126 -5.43 -16.77 12.29
N ARG A 127 -4.73 -17.08 11.19
CA ARG A 127 -3.80 -18.20 11.12
C ARG A 127 -2.46 -17.82 11.73
N SER A 128 -1.84 -18.79 12.39
CA SER A 128 -0.45 -18.70 12.82
C SER A 128 0.49 -18.72 11.62
N VAL A 129 1.62 -18.04 11.73
CA VAL A 129 2.66 -17.96 10.70
C VAL A 129 4.04 -18.24 11.29
N THR A 130 5.00 -18.50 10.41
CA THR A 130 6.43 -18.51 10.73
C THR A 130 7.08 -17.28 10.09
N LEU A 131 7.78 -16.50 10.90
CA LEU A 131 8.43 -15.25 10.48
C LEU A 131 9.95 -15.38 10.60
N ARG A 132 10.69 -14.81 9.63
CA ARG A 132 12.14 -14.57 9.77
C ARG A 132 12.42 -13.10 9.99
N GLU A 133 13.01 -12.79 11.13
CA GLU A 133 13.50 -11.47 11.50
C GLU A 133 15.02 -11.43 11.35
N GLU A 134 15.55 -10.39 10.69
CA GLU A 134 17.00 -10.18 10.58
C GLU A 134 17.50 -9.24 11.68
N ALA A 135 18.82 -9.03 11.74
CA ALA A 135 19.47 -8.19 12.76
C ALA A 135 19.01 -6.71 12.74
N ASP A 136 18.37 -6.24 11.67
CA ASP A 136 17.76 -4.91 11.57
C ASP A 136 16.35 -4.83 12.21
N GLY A 137 15.83 -5.94 12.74
CA GLY A 137 14.50 -6.05 13.33
C GLY A 137 13.36 -6.04 12.31
N MET A 138 13.66 -6.18 11.01
CA MET A 138 12.65 -6.27 9.96
C MET A 138 12.33 -7.72 9.62
N ILE A 139 11.12 -7.93 9.11
CA ILE A 139 10.66 -9.24 8.65
C ILE A 139 11.02 -9.42 7.18
N TYR A 140 11.83 -10.43 6.89
CA TYR A 140 12.29 -10.76 5.54
C TYR A 140 11.48 -11.91 4.92
N GLU A 141 10.93 -12.80 5.74
CA GLU A 141 10.19 -13.97 5.28
C GLU A 141 8.95 -14.22 6.15
N ILE A 142 7.86 -14.63 5.48
CA ILE A 142 6.60 -15.03 6.10
C ILE A 142 6.16 -16.34 5.44
N TYR A 143 6.03 -17.40 6.23
CA TYR A 143 5.42 -18.65 5.80
C TYR A 143 4.03 -18.77 6.42
N LEU A 144 3.03 -18.93 5.56
CA LEU A 144 1.63 -19.11 5.89
C LEU A 144 1.17 -20.46 5.33
N TRP A 145 0.59 -21.30 6.18
CA TRP A 145 0.06 -22.63 5.86
C TRP A 145 -1.47 -22.67 5.97
#